data_AF-A0A2T7FDM9-F1
#
_entry.id   AF-A0A2T7FDM9-F1
#
_cell.length_a   1.000
_cell.length_b   1.000
_cell.length_c   1.000
_cell.angle_alpha   90.00
_cell.angle_beta   90.00
_cell.angle_gamma   90.00
#
_symmetry.space_group_name_H-M   'P 1'
#
loop_
_entity.id
_entity.type
_entity.pdbx_description
1 polymer ?
#
loop_
_entity_poly.entity_id
_entity_poly.type
_entity_poly.pdbx_seq_one_letter_code
_entity_poly.pdbx_strand_id
1 'polypeptide(L)'
;MVGCLFIDDDGLQMLRAGNSLQVFGDSCKNLVEIGLSRCNGVTDDGIASLVVNCSYLRTIDVTCCHLLKNDALAAIAENCRMVECLQLESCPFINEKGLERIGTLCS
;
A
#
# COMPACT_ATOMS: atom_id res chain seq x y z
N MET A 1 -2.80 10.35 19.19
CA MET A 1 -2.89 10.30 17.72
C MET A 1 -1.47 10.49 17.19
N VAL A 2 -0.73 9.39 17.02
CA VAL A 2 0.61 9.41 16.43
C VAL A 2 0.43 8.79 15.05
N GLY A 3 0.07 9.60 14.07
CA GLY A 3 0.20 9.16 12.67
C GLY A 3 1.68 8.88 12.42
N CYS A 4 2.00 7.85 11.65
CA CYS A 4 3.37 7.46 11.32
C CYS A 4 4.09 8.60 10.57
N LEU A 5 4.62 9.58 11.32
CA LEU A 5 5.35 10.74 10.80
C LEU A 5 6.69 10.38 10.13
N PHE A 6 7.04 9.09 10.07
CA PHE A 6 8.33 8.59 9.62
C PHE A 6 8.23 7.54 8.50
N ILE A 7 7.02 7.22 8.01
CA ILE A 7 6.86 6.28 6.89
C ILE A 7 6.53 7.07 5.63
N ASP A 8 7.47 7.06 4.70
CA ASP A 8 7.41 7.62 3.36
C ASP A 8 7.84 6.56 2.33
N ASP A 9 7.94 6.95 1.06
CA ASP A 9 8.34 6.04 -0.01
C ASP A 9 9.73 5.42 0.21
N ASP A 10 10.68 6.16 0.82
CA ASP A 10 12.01 5.63 1.15
C ASP A 10 11.88 4.51 2.20
N GLY A 11 11.06 4.74 3.23
CA GLY A 11 10.71 3.71 4.22
C GLY A 11 10.08 2.46 3.59
N LEU A 12 9.16 2.64 2.62
CA LEU A 12 8.56 1.51 1.88
C LEU A 12 9.58 0.80 0.98
N GLN A 13 10.51 1.53 0.37
CA GLN A 13 11.61 0.93 -0.40
C GLN A 13 12.56 0.11 0.47
N MET A 14 12.80 0.50 1.72
CA MET A 14 13.59 -0.30 2.66
C MET A 14 12.90 -1.63 3.02
N LEU A 15 11.56 -1.67 3.07
CA LEU A 15 10.81 -2.92 3.22
C LEU A 15 10.97 -3.84 2.00
N ARG A 16 11.13 -3.26 0.80
CA ARG A 16 11.43 -4.01 -0.44
C ARG A 16 12.87 -4.53 -0.48
N ALA A 17 13.84 -3.70 -0.12
CA ALA A 17 15.26 -4.00 -0.22
C ALA A 17 15.70 -4.87 0.97
N GLY A 18 15.58 -6.19 0.84
CA GLY A 18 16.03 -7.17 1.83
C GLY A 18 17.54 -7.25 2.07
N ASN A 19 18.29 -6.15 1.93
CA ASN A 19 19.73 -6.11 2.13
C ASN A 19 20.12 -5.33 3.40
N SER A 20 20.58 -6.11 4.39
CA SER A 20 21.46 -5.75 5.52
C SER A 20 20.85 -5.48 6.92
N LEU A 21 19.54 -5.62 7.10
CA LEU A 21 18.96 -5.96 8.41
C LEU A 21 17.96 -7.11 8.18
N GLN A 22 18.43 -8.35 8.38
CA GLN A 22 17.79 -9.64 8.04
C GLN A 22 16.42 -9.92 8.71
N VAL A 23 15.65 -8.91 9.13
CA VAL A 23 14.39 -9.11 9.87
C VAL A 23 13.16 -8.59 9.10
N PHE A 24 13.29 -7.67 8.14
CA PHE A 24 12.10 -7.05 7.51
C PHE A 24 11.89 -7.34 6.02
N GLY A 25 12.95 -7.47 5.20
CA GLY A 25 12.77 -7.57 3.74
C GLY A 25 12.29 -8.92 3.20
N ASP A 26 12.61 -10.04 3.86
CA ASP A 26 11.99 -11.34 3.53
C ASP A 26 10.58 -11.49 4.14
N SER A 27 10.27 -10.67 5.14
CA SER A 27 8.99 -10.68 5.87
C SER A 27 7.83 -10.10 5.04
N CYS A 28 8.12 -9.27 4.03
CA CYS A 28 7.09 -8.68 3.16
C CYS A 28 6.42 -9.70 2.23
N LYS A 29 7.07 -10.82 1.90
CA LYS A 29 6.48 -11.88 1.07
C LYS A 29 5.25 -12.52 1.70
N ASN A 30 5.16 -12.50 3.03
CA ASN A 30 4.05 -13.09 3.78
C ASN A 30 3.22 -12.02 4.50
N LEU A 31 3.35 -10.74 4.09
CA LEU A 31 2.59 -9.67 4.72
C LEU A 31 1.11 -9.84 4.39
N VAL A 32 0.30 -9.97 5.45
CA VAL A 32 -1.15 -10.13 5.35
C VAL A 32 -1.85 -8.78 5.54
N GLU A 33 -1.31 -7.91 6.38
CA GLU A 33 -1.93 -6.63 6.72
C GLU A 33 -0.89 -5.51 6.74
N ILE A 34 -1.26 -4.34 6.24
CA ILE A 34 -0.43 -3.13 6.32
C ILE A 34 -1.26 -1.90 6.67
N GLY A 35 -0.77 -1.12 7.63
CA GLY A 35 -1.35 0.14 8.05
C GLY A 35 -0.42 1.31 7.73
N LEU A 36 -0.86 2.18 6.82
CA LEU A 36 -0.18 3.39 6.37
C LEU A 36 -1.02 4.64 6.67
N SER A 37 -1.95 4.57 7.62
CA SER A 37 -2.81 5.71 7.96
C SER A 37 -2.00 6.96 8.30
N ARG A 38 -2.37 8.09 7.69
CA ARG A 38 -1.76 9.42 7.84
C ARG A 38 -0.29 9.49 7.41
N CYS A 39 0.20 8.53 6.62
CA CYS A 39 1.52 8.57 6.01
C CYS A 39 1.53 9.52 4.81
N ASN A 40 1.58 10.82 5.07
CA ASN A 40 1.53 11.87 4.03
C ASN A 40 2.75 11.89 3.10
N GLY A 41 3.83 11.19 3.44
CA GLY A 41 5.01 11.03 2.58
C GLY A 41 4.93 9.86 1.61
N VAL A 42 3.86 9.05 1.68
CA VAL A 42 3.67 7.89 0.81
C VAL A 42 2.93 8.31 -0.47
N THR A 43 3.48 7.93 -1.62
CA THR A 43 2.94 8.18 -2.95
C THR A 43 2.58 6.87 -3.67
N ASP A 44 2.04 6.99 -4.89
CA ASP A 44 1.71 5.86 -5.75
C ASP A 44 2.94 4.97 -6.02
N ASP A 45 4.12 5.56 -6.17
CA ASP A 45 5.38 4.84 -6.40
C ASP A 45 5.78 4.00 -5.17
N GLY A 46 5.60 4.56 -3.97
CA GLY A 46 5.83 3.84 -2.72
C GLY A 46 4.93 2.61 -2.60
N ILE A 47 3.62 2.78 -2.85
CA ILE A 47 2.66 1.67 -2.85
C ILE A 47 3.04 0.63 -3.90
N ALA A 48 3.34 1.03 -5.14
CA ALA A 48 3.76 0.12 -6.20
C ALA A 48 5.00 -0.69 -5.82
N SER A 49 5.99 -0.03 -5.20
CA SER A 49 7.23 -0.67 -4.74
C SER A 49 7.00 -1.68 -3.62
N LEU A 50 6.02 -1.44 -2.76
CA LEU A 50 5.64 -2.30 -1.64
C LEU A 50 4.89 -3.54 -2.14
N VAL A 51 3.84 -3.35 -2.94
CA VAL A 51 2.89 -4.42 -3.30
C VAL A 51 3.47 -5.44 -4.27
N VAL A 52 4.51 -5.09 -5.03
CA VAL A 52 5.16 -6.00 -6.01
C VAL A 52 5.63 -7.33 -5.42
N ASN A 53 5.95 -7.36 -4.12
CA ASN A 53 6.42 -8.55 -3.41
C ASN A 53 5.40 -9.08 -2.38
N CYS A 54 4.23 -8.45 -2.23
CA CYS A 54 3.26 -8.74 -1.17
C CYS A 54 1.97 -9.37 -1.74
N SER A 55 2.07 -10.55 -2.35
CA SER A 55 0.93 -11.21 -3.01
C SER A 55 -0.14 -11.75 -2.05
N TYR A 56 0.22 -11.98 -0.78
CA TYR A 56 -0.68 -12.51 0.27
C TYR A 56 -1.41 -11.45 1.07
N LEU A 57 -1.31 -10.19 0.66
CA LEU A 57 -1.82 -9.07 1.40
C LEU A 57 -3.35 -9.02 1.29
N ARG A 58 -4.01 -9.00 2.46
CA ARG A 58 -5.47 -9.05 2.64
C ARG A 58 -6.04 -7.71 3.12
N THR A 59 -5.33 -7.02 4.01
CA THR A 59 -5.80 -5.75 4.61
C THR A 59 -4.85 -4.61 4.31
N ILE A 60 -5.34 -3.55 3.68
CA ILE A 60 -4.59 -2.33 3.40
C ILE A 60 -5.33 -1.14 3.99
N ASP A 61 -4.70 -0.41 4.91
CA ASP A 61 -5.20 0.87 5.40
C ASP A 61 -4.31 2.02 4.91
N VAL A 62 -4.85 2.89 4.06
CA VAL A 62 -4.19 4.11 3.58
C VAL A 62 -5.01 5.36 3.93
N THR A 63 -5.79 5.30 5.01
CA THR A 63 -6.64 6.40 5.48
C THR A 63 -5.83 7.68 5.69
N CYS A 64 -6.34 8.81 5.20
CA CYS A 64 -5.67 10.12 5.25
C CYS A 64 -4.30 10.18 4.55
N CYS A 65 -4.02 9.33 3.56
CA CYS A 65 -2.85 9.46 2.71
C CYS A 65 -3.13 10.44 1.56
N HIS A 66 -2.81 11.71 1.77
CA HIS A 66 -3.22 12.78 0.87
C HIS A 66 -2.49 12.85 -0.48
N LEU A 67 -1.39 12.11 -0.67
CA LEU A 67 -0.65 12.11 -1.94
C LEU A 67 -1.05 10.95 -2.87
N LEU A 68 -1.82 9.97 -2.38
CA LEU A 68 -2.24 8.82 -3.17
C LEU A 68 -3.31 9.18 -4.20
N LYS A 69 -3.19 8.58 -5.37
CA LYS A 69 -4.11 8.72 -6.50
C LYS A 69 -4.55 7.32 -6.96
N ASN A 70 -5.26 7.30 -8.09
CA ASN A 70 -5.76 6.07 -8.68
C ASN A 70 -4.66 5.07 -9.08
N ASP A 71 -3.43 5.53 -9.33
CA ASP A 71 -2.32 4.66 -9.75
C ASP A 71 -1.88 3.72 -8.61
N ALA A 72 -1.95 4.15 -7.35
CA ALA A 72 -1.78 3.25 -6.20
C ALA A 72 -2.79 2.09 -6.20
N LEU A 73 -4.05 2.38 -6.54
CA LEU A 73 -5.10 1.36 -6.61
C LEU A 73 -4.90 0.39 -7.78
N ALA A 74 -4.40 0.89 -8.92
CA ALA A 74 -4.02 0.02 -10.03
C ALA A 74 -2.89 -0.94 -9.63
N ALA A 75 -1.85 -0.44 -8.96
CA ALA A 75 -0.74 -1.27 -8.49
C ALA A 75 -1.21 -2.35 -7.50
N ILE A 76 -2.10 -2.00 -6.56
CA ILE A 76 -2.72 -2.97 -5.64
C ILE A 76 -3.51 -4.04 -6.40
N ALA A 77 -4.36 -3.63 -7.36
CA ALA A 77 -5.17 -4.55 -8.14
C ALA A 77 -4.33 -5.53 -8.99
N GLU A 78 -3.19 -5.08 -9.49
CA GLU A 78 -2.29 -5.90 -10.32
C GLU A 78 -1.53 -6.95 -9.51
N ASN A 79 -1.12 -6.62 -8.27
CA ASN A 79 -0.18 -7.43 -7.49
C ASN A 79 -0.81 -8.19 -6.31
N CYS A 80 -1.86 -7.64 -5.68
CA CYS A 80 -2.47 -8.20 -4.46
C CYS A 80 -3.84 -8.81 -4.77
N ARG A 81 -3.85 -10.08 -5.20
CA ARG A 81 -5.09 -10.81 -5.55
C ARG A 81 -5.90 -11.33 -4.37
N MET A 82 -5.38 -11.19 -3.15
CA MET A 82 -5.99 -11.70 -1.92
C MET A 82 -6.59 -10.60 -1.04
N VAL A 83 -6.68 -9.36 -1.53
CA VAL A 83 -7.21 -8.23 -0.75
C VAL A 83 -8.67 -8.47 -0.40
N GLU A 84 -8.97 -8.39 0.89
CA GLU A 84 -10.31 -8.55 1.48
C GLU A 84 -10.80 -7.23 2.10
N CYS A 85 -9.88 -6.38 2.55
CA CYS A 85 -10.19 -5.12 3.21
C CYS A 85 -9.27 -4.00 2.70
N LEU A 86 -9.86 -2.92 2.20
CA LEU A 86 -9.13 -1.73 1.73
C LEU A 86 -9.79 -0.48 2.32
N GLN A 87 -9.05 0.26 3.15
CA GLN A 87 -9.51 1.49 3.78
C GLN A 87 -8.90 2.72 3.09
N LEU A 88 -9.77 3.58 2.56
CA LEU A 88 -9.42 4.74 1.71
C LEU A 88 -10.02 6.05 2.23
N GLU A 89 -10.37 6.10 3.52
CA GLU A 89 -11.03 7.28 4.08
C GLU A 89 -10.13 8.51 3.96
N SER A 90 -10.70 9.65 3.56
CA SER A 90 -9.98 10.93 3.41
C SER A 90 -8.78 10.88 2.45
N CYS A 91 -8.88 10.14 1.34
CA CYS A 91 -7.93 10.18 0.22
C CYS A 91 -8.47 11.03 -0.95
N PRO A 92 -8.15 12.35 -1.01
CA PRO A 92 -8.87 13.31 -1.87
C PRO A 92 -8.63 13.14 -3.38
N PHE A 93 -7.58 12.43 -3.80
CA PHE A 93 -7.26 12.23 -5.22
C PHE A 93 -7.60 10.83 -5.73
N ILE A 94 -8.21 9.98 -4.89
CA ILE A 94 -8.78 8.70 -5.29
C ILE A 94 -10.25 8.92 -5.63
N ASN A 95 -10.66 8.46 -6.81
CA ASN A 95 -12.02 8.63 -7.33
C ASN A 95 -12.58 7.32 -7.92
N GLU A 96 -13.75 7.40 -8.56
CA GLU A 96 -14.46 6.23 -9.09
C GLU A 96 -13.60 5.38 -10.04
N LYS A 97 -12.72 6.00 -10.84
CA LYS A 97 -11.85 5.28 -11.77
C LYS A 97 -10.83 4.39 -11.05
N GLY A 98 -10.35 4.83 -9.90
CA GLY A 98 -9.47 4.03 -9.05
C GLY A 98 -10.22 2.86 -8.42
N LEU A 99 -11.46 3.09 -7.97
CA LEU A 99 -12.31 2.04 -7.40
C LEU A 99 -12.70 0.98 -8.44
N GLU A 100 -12.95 1.37 -9.70
CA GLU A 100 -13.17 0.44 -10.81
C GLU A 100 -12.00 -0.53 -10.99
N ARG A 101 -10.76 -0.08 -10.79
CA ARG A 101 -9.56 -0.96 -10.85
C ARG A 101 -9.59 -2.01 -9.75
N ILE A 102 -9.90 -1.61 -8.52
CA ILE A 102 -10.02 -2.54 -7.40
C ILE A 102 -11.18 -3.53 -7.62
N GLY A 103 -12.27 -3.10 -8.24
CA GLY A 103 -13.40 -3.98 -8.59
C GLY A 103 -12.99 -5.20 -9.45
N THR A 104 -11.91 -5.11 -10.24
CA THR A 104 -11.37 -6.23 -11.02
C THR A 104 -10.73 -7.34 -10.18
N LEU A 105 -10.49 -7.10 -8.88
CA LEU A 105 -10.04 -8.14 -7.95
C LEU A 105 -11.16 -9.10 -7.56
N CYS A 106 -12.42 -8.67 -7.66
CA CYS A 106 -13.59 -9.42 -7.19
C CYS A 106 -14.28 -10.23 -8.29
N SER A 107 -13.67 -10.32 -9.49
CA SER A 107 -14.25 -10.98 -10.69
C SER A 107 -13.65 -12.35 -10.97
#